data_AF-A0A2D5QQL8-F1
#
_entry.id   AF-A0A2D5QQL8-F1
#
_cell.length_a   1.000
_cell.length_b   1.000
_cell.length_c   1.000
_cell.angle_alpha   90.00
_cell.angle_beta   90.00
_cell.angle_gamma   90.00
#
_symmetry.space_group_name_H-M   'P 1'
#
loop_
_entity.id
_entity.type
_entity.pdbx_description
1 polymer ?
#
loop_
_entity_poly.entity_id
_entity_poly.type
_entity_poly.pdbx_seq_one_letter_code
_entity_poly.pdbx_strand_id
1 'polypeptide(L)'
;MNRLRITKSNVQQKTYSLSQLDSTYGLLYLLSLLWLSSMLSACGTATSSSPLPPWVMNTPLGCGLGSLQINGSMTLAKSGAIAKGRADLARQIQTRIENVIKTYRSEGGGKQ
;
A
#
# COMPACT_ATOMS: atom_id res chain seq x y z
N MET A 1 91.17 -12.42 39.81
CA MET A 1 90.44 -11.45 38.96
C MET A 1 89.42 -12.22 38.13
N ASN A 2 88.16 -12.22 38.56
CA ASN A 2 87.08 -13.04 38.02
C ASN A 2 86.37 -12.32 36.85
N ARG A 3 86.36 -12.93 35.66
CA ARG A 3 85.62 -12.43 34.49
C ARG A 3 84.15 -12.88 34.58
N LEU A 4 83.26 -11.90 34.71
CA LEU A 4 81.81 -12.08 34.67
C LEU A 4 81.35 -12.35 33.23
N ARG A 5 80.66 -13.48 33.05
CA ARG A 5 80.07 -13.94 31.79
C ARG A 5 78.66 -13.36 31.68
N ILE A 6 78.46 -12.42 30.75
CA ILE A 6 77.16 -11.83 30.44
C ILE A 6 76.41 -12.74 29.46
N THR A 7 75.30 -13.32 29.90
CA THR A 7 74.35 -14.07 29.06
C THR A 7 73.37 -13.10 28.42
N LYS A 8 73.36 -13.01 27.08
CA LYS A 8 72.30 -12.35 26.31
C LYS A 8 71.07 -13.26 26.25
N SER A 9 69.98 -12.88 26.91
CA SER A 9 68.66 -13.49 26.72
C SER A 9 68.05 -13.01 25.41
N ASN A 10 67.74 -13.97 24.53
CA ASN A 10 67.10 -13.77 23.24
C ASN A 10 65.59 -13.58 23.46
N VAL A 11 65.11 -12.34 23.38
CA VAL A 11 63.67 -12.01 23.48
C VAL A 11 63.10 -11.98 22.07
N GLN A 12 62.58 -13.13 21.63
CA GLN A 12 61.73 -13.24 20.45
C GLN A 12 60.32 -12.77 20.82
N GLN A 13 60.03 -11.49 20.60
CA GLN A 13 58.65 -10.99 20.69
C GLN A 13 57.88 -11.44 19.45
N LYS A 14 56.94 -12.34 19.70
CA LYS A 14 56.05 -12.99 18.76
C LYS A 14 54.86 -12.04 18.49
N THR A 15 54.99 -11.14 17.52
CA THR A 15 53.90 -10.23 17.10
C THR A 15 52.93 -10.96 16.19
N TYR A 16 51.89 -11.55 16.77
CA TYR A 16 50.71 -11.99 16.01
C TYR A 16 49.48 -11.20 16.44
N SER A 17 48.72 -10.82 15.41
CA SER A 17 47.27 -10.54 15.40
C SER A 17 46.76 -9.36 16.22
N LEU A 18 46.94 -8.14 15.69
CA LEU A 18 46.07 -6.99 16.00
C LEU A 18 45.15 -6.63 14.81
N SER A 19 45.33 -7.28 13.65
CA SER A 19 44.57 -7.02 12.41
C SER A 19 43.28 -7.84 12.22
N GLN A 20 42.91 -8.71 13.18
CA GLN A 20 41.69 -9.53 13.06
C GLN A 20 40.45 -8.94 13.77
N LEU A 21 40.61 -7.99 14.70
CA LEU A 21 39.45 -7.42 15.41
C LEU A 21 38.64 -6.42 14.58
N ASP A 22 39.24 -5.69 13.64
CA ASP A 22 38.48 -4.72 12.82
C ASP A 22 37.53 -5.40 11.81
N SER A 23 37.83 -6.64 11.39
CA SER A 23 37.03 -7.38 10.41
C SER A 23 35.71 -7.89 10.99
N THR A 24 35.67 -8.21 12.28
CA THR A 24 34.46 -8.76 12.93
C THR A 24 33.38 -7.71 13.14
N TYR A 25 33.75 -6.46 13.43
CA TYR A 25 32.78 -5.37 13.60
C TYR A 25 32.12 -4.99 12.27
N GLY A 26 32.87 -5.01 11.16
CA GLY A 26 32.33 -4.78 9.83
C GLY A 26 31.30 -5.84 9.42
N LEU A 27 31.56 -7.12 9.73
CA LEU A 27 30.65 -8.22 9.42
C LEU A 27 29.36 -8.16 10.25
N LEU A 28 29.45 -7.79 11.53
CA LEU A 28 28.29 -7.56 12.39
C LEU A 28 27.43 -6.38 11.93
N TYR A 29 28.07 -5.31 11.43
CA TYR A 29 27.36 -4.14 10.90
C TYR A 29 26.63 -4.45 9.58
N LEU A 30 27.25 -5.25 8.70
CA LEU A 30 26.60 -5.71 7.47
C LEU A 30 25.42 -6.65 7.75
N LEU A 31 25.56 -7.54 8.73
CA LEU A 31 24.46 -8.41 9.16
C LEU A 31 23.32 -7.60 9.77
N SER A 32 23.59 -6.56 10.58
CA SER A 32 22.53 -5.73 11.17
C SER A 32 21.75 -4.96 10.09
N LEU A 33 22.44 -4.42 9.08
CA LEU A 33 21.80 -3.73 7.94
C LEU A 33 20.95 -4.69 7.08
N LEU A 34 21.40 -5.94 6.92
CA LEU A 34 20.66 -6.96 6.17
C LEU A 34 19.37 -7.39 6.89
N TRP A 35 19.41 -7.49 8.23
CA TRP A 35 18.23 -7.76 9.04
C TRP A 35 17.24 -6.58 9.04
N LEU A 36 17.74 -5.34 9.09
CA LEU A 36 16.89 -4.14 9.10
C LEU A 36 16.14 -3.94 7.77
N SER A 37 16.80 -4.21 6.65
CA SER A 37 16.20 -4.10 5.31
C SER A 37 15.10 -5.13 5.07
N SER A 38 15.19 -6.31 5.69
CA SER A 38 14.16 -7.36 5.59
C SER A 38 12.82 -6.99 6.26
N MET A 39 12.84 -6.08 7.24
CA MET A 39 11.62 -5.62 7.92
C MET A 39 10.84 -4.56 7.13
N LEU A 40 11.46 -3.88 6.17
CA LEU A 40 10.79 -2.85 5.36
C LEU A 40 9.91 -3.44 4.25
N SER A 41 10.15 -4.67 3.81
CA SER A 41 9.38 -5.30 2.73
C SER A 41 8.01 -5.85 3.15
N ALA A 42 7.69 -5.85 4.44
CA ALA A 42 6.45 -6.41 4.98
C ALA A 42 5.35 -5.36 5.28
N CYS A 43 5.59 -4.07 5.03
CA CYS A 43 4.54 -3.04 5.09
C CYS A 43 3.71 -3.04 3.79
N GLY A 44 3.19 -4.22 3.43
CA GLY A 44 2.31 -4.42 2.29
C GLY A 44 0.88 -4.56 2.78
N THR A 45 0.13 -3.47 2.71
CA THR A 45 -1.33 -3.39 2.56
C THR A 45 -2.13 -4.48 3.29
N ALA A 46 -2.47 -4.24 4.56
CA ALA A 46 -3.54 -4.97 5.21
C ALA A 46 -4.88 -4.58 4.56
N THR A 47 -5.28 -5.25 3.47
CA THR A 47 -6.65 -5.17 2.97
C THR A 47 -7.53 -6.04 3.86
N SER A 48 -7.95 -5.49 4.99
CA SER A 48 -9.13 -5.98 5.70
C SER A 48 -10.35 -5.67 4.84
N SER A 49 -10.62 -6.49 3.83
CA SER A 49 -11.84 -6.40 3.03
C SER A 49 -13.00 -6.90 3.89
N SER A 50 -13.53 -6.02 4.75
CA SER A 50 -14.85 -6.25 5.31
C SER A 50 -15.82 -6.50 4.15
N PRO A 51 -16.67 -7.54 4.22
CA PRO A 51 -17.56 -7.88 3.13
C PRO A 51 -18.42 -6.66 2.79
N LEU A 52 -18.35 -6.23 1.54
CA LEU A 52 -19.15 -5.11 1.07
C LEU A 52 -20.63 -5.49 1.15
N PRO A 53 -21.51 -4.58 1.57
CA PRO A 53 -22.93 -4.88 1.65
C PRO A 53 -23.51 -5.10 0.24
N PRO A 54 -24.55 -5.95 0.11
CA PRO A 54 -25.03 -6.42 -1.19
C PRO A 54 -25.59 -5.30 -2.08
N TRP A 55 -26.09 -4.21 -1.51
CA TRP A 55 -26.59 -3.05 -2.26
C TRP A 55 -25.48 -2.25 -2.96
N VAL A 56 -24.20 -2.42 -2.57
CA VAL A 56 -23.06 -1.81 -3.26
C VAL A 56 -22.70 -2.59 -4.52
N MET A 57 -22.83 -3.91 -4.47
CA MET A 57 -22.49 -4.80 -5.58
C MET A 57 -23.66 -4.95 -6.57
N ASN A 58 -24.89 -4.96 -6.05
CA ASN A 58 -26.12 -5.05 -6.81
C ASN A 58 -26.95 -3.80 -6.55
N THR A 59 -26.77 -2.79 -7.39
CA THR A 59 -27.55 -1.56 -7.31
C THR A 59 -28.99 -1.84 -7.76
N PRO A 60 -30.01 -1.66 -6.90
CA PRO A 60 -31.40 -1.78 -7.33
C PRO A 60 -31.75 -0.67 -8.33
N LEU A 61 -32.57 -0.99 -9.33
CA LEU A 61 -33.02 -0.03 -10.34
C LEU A 61 -33.71 1.18 -9.68
N GLY A 62 -33.36 2.39 -10.12
CA GLY A 62 -33.92 3.62 -9.56
C GLY A 62 -33.23 4.10 -8.29
N CYS A 63 -32.12 3.50 -7.88
CA CYS A 63 -31.22 4.04 -6.87
C CYS A 63 -29.96 4.58 -7.55
N GLY A 64 -29.65 5.86 -7.33
CA GLY A 64 -28.41 6.46 -7.80
C GLY A 64 -27.30 6.26 -6.77
N LEU A 65 -26.26 5.52 -7.14
CA LEU A 65 -25.08 5.32 -6.30
C LEU A 65 -23.92 6.12 -6.84
N GLY A 66 -23.24 6.85 -5.96
CA GLY A 66 -21.99 7.53 -6.27
C GLY A 66 -20.85 6.92 -5.46
N SER A 67 -19.72 6.72 -6.12
CA SER A 67 -18.46 6.34 -5.48
C SER A 67 -17.41 7.40 -5.75
N LEU A 68 -16.66 7.77 -4.70
CA LEU A 68 -15.52 8.67 -4.78
C LEU A 68 -14.40 8.15 -3.89
N GLN A 69 -13.18 8.14 -4.41
CA GLN A 69 -12.00 7.78 -3.64
C GLN A 69 -11.73 8.83 -2.58
N ILE A 70 -11.36 8.38 -1.38
CA ILE A 70 -11.02 9.28 -0.27
C ILE A 70 -9.61 9.83 -0.51
N ASN A 71 -9.51 11.14 -0.74
CA ASN A 71 -8.24 11.86 -0.83
C ASN A 71 -8.19 12.95 0.24
N GLY A 72 -7.54 12.64 1.37
CA GLY A 72 -7.31 13.59 2.48
C GLY A 72 -8.52 13.89 3.38
N SER A 73 -9.76 13.84 2.88
CA SER A 73 -10.97 14.07 3.69
C SER A 73 -12.12 13.15 3.34
N MET A 74 -12.58 12.37 4.32
CA MET A 74 -13.77 11.51 4.23
C MET A 74 -15.03 12.34 3.97
N THR A 75 -15.15 13.51 4.59
CA THR A 75 -16.34 14.38 4.46
C THR A 75 -16.51 14.87 3.03
N LEU A 76 -15.40 15.21 2.37
CA LEU A 76 -15.39 15.64 0.98
C LEU A 76 -15.71 14.48 0.02
N ALA A 77 -15.14 13.30 0.29
CA ALA A 77 -15.46 12.10 -0.46
C ALA A 77 -16.95 11.73 -0.33
N LYS A 78 -17.51 11.85 0.87
CA LYS A 78 -18.93 11.60 1.15
C LYS A 78 -19.84 12.58 0.42
N SER A 79 -19.57 13.88 0.48
CA SER A 79 -20.40 14.88 -0.21
C SER A 79 -20.34 14.70 -1.73
N GLY A 80 -19.16 14.42 -2.29
CA GLY A 80 -18.98 14.14 -3.71
C GLY A 80 -19.67 12.84 -4.16
N ALA A 81 -19.60 11.77 -3.35
CA ALA A 81 -20.33 10.53 -3.60
C ALA A 81 -21.86 10.75 -3.61
N ILE A 82 -22.38 11.54 -2.67
CA ILE A 82 -23.82 11.88 -2.65
C ILE A 82 -24.23 12.68 -3.89
N ALA A 83 -23.44 13.69 -4.27
CA ALA A 83 -23.72 14.50 -5.46
C ALA A 83 -23.71 13.66 -6.74
N LYS A 84 -22.72 12.77 -6.87
CA LYS A 84 -22.61 11.84 -8.00
C LYS A 84 -23.77 10.85 -8.05
N GLY A 85 -24.18 10.32 -6.91
CA GLY A 85 -25.36 9.45 -6.82
C GLY A 85 -26.64 10.14 -7.28
N ARG A 86 -26.86 11.41 -6.89
CA ARG A 86 -28.01 12.20 -7.36
C ARG A 86 -27.99 12.44 -8.88
N ALA A 87 -26.82 12.75 -9.43
CA ALA A 87 -26.67 12.94 -10.87
C ALA A 87 -26.96 11.65 -11.66
N ASP A 88 -26.48 10.51 -11.16
CA ASP A 88 -26.76 9.21 -11.77
C ASP A 88 -28.26 8.85 -11.72
N LEU A 89 -28.92 9.10 -10.58
CA LEU A 89 -30.36 8.91 -10.45
C LEU A 89 -31.14 9.74 -11.48
N ALA A 90 -30.80 11.03 -11.63
CA ALA A 90 -31.45 11.91 -12.60
C ALA A 90 -31.31 11.37 -14.02
N ARG A 91 -30.12 10.87 -14.38
CA ARG A 91 -29.86 10.25 -15.68
C ARG A 91 -30.69 8.98 -15.89
N GLN A 92 -30.76 8.10 -14.90
CA GLN A 92 -31.59 6.88 -14.98
C GLN A 92 -33.07 7.22 -15.20
N ILE A 93 -33.59 8.21 -14.48
CA ILE A 93 -34.98 8.68 -14.65
C ILE A 93 -35.19 9.22 -16.06
N GLN A 94 -34.29 10.06 -16.56
CA GLN A 94 -34.37 10.61 -17.90
C GLN A 94 -34.40 9.51 -18.97
N THR A 95 -33.47 8.55 -18.92
CA THR A 95 -33.44 7.44 -19.86
C THR A 95 -34.74 6.61 -19.81
N ARG A 96 -35.31 6.42 -18.62
CA ARG A 96 -36.57 5.70 -18.48
C ARG A 96 -37.73 6.46 -19.12
N ILE A 97 -37.82 7.77 -18.91
CA ILE A 97 -38.84 8.62 -19.53
C ILE A 97 -38.71 8.59 -21.05
N GLU A 98 -37.50 8.74 -21.59
CA GLU A 98 -37.25 8.69 -23.03
C GLU A 98 -37.64 7.33 -23.63
N ASN A 99 -37.34 6.23 -22.94
CA ASN A 99 -37.74 4.89 -23.38
C ASN A 99 -39.26 4.73 -23.38
N VAL A 100 -39.95 5.20 -22.34
CA VAL A 100 -41.42 5.19 -22.26
C VAL A 100 -42.03 5.99 -23.43
N ILE A 101 -41.53 7.19 -23.71
CA ILE A 101 -41.99 8.01 -24.85
C ILE A 101 -41.79 7.27 -26.18
N LYS A 102 -40.64 6.63 -26.38
CA LYS A 102 -40.36 5.85 -27.60
C LYS A 102 -41.33 4.68 -27.73
N THR A 103 -41.56 3.92 -26.66
CA THR A 103 -42.52 2.81 -26.63
C THR A 103 -43.93 3.28 -26.99
N TYR A 104 -44.40 4.37 -26.39
CA TYR A 104 -45.69 4.96 -26.75
C TYR A 104 -45.78 5.35 -28.23
N ARG A 105 -44.71 5.93 -28.78
CA ARG A 105 -44.67 6.31 -30.20
C ARG A 105 -44.70 5.09 -31.12
N SER A 106 -44.01 4.00 -30.76
CA SER A 106 -43.99 2.77 -31.56
C SER A 106 -45.28 1.96 -31.45
N GLU A 107 -45.96 1.99 -30.30
CA GLU A 107 -47.13 1.12 -30.04
C GLU A 107 -48.47 1.76 -30.41
N GLY A 108 -48.61 3.09 -30.41
CA GLY A 108 -49.93 3.72 -30.63
C GLY A 108 -49.96 5.09 -31.28
N GLY A 109 -48.84 5.79 -31.44
CA GLY A 109 -48.84 7.22 -31.83
C GLY A 109 -48.57 7.53 -33.31
N GLY A 110 -48.37 6.53 -34.17
CA GLY A 110 -47.78 6.71 -35.51
C GLY A 110 -48.66 6.35 -36.72
N LYS A 111 -49.98 6.22 -36.56
CA LYS A 111 -50.91 6.16 -37.69
C LYS A 111 -51.74 7.44 -37.76
N GLN A 112 -51.11 8.54 -38.18
CA GLN A 112 -51.75 9.68 -38.83
C GLN A 112 -50.84 10.18 -39.95
#